data_AF-A0A9P6U532-F1
#
_entry.id   AF-A0A9P6U532-F1
#
_cell.length_a   1.000
_cell.length_b   1.000
_cell.length_c   1.000
_cell.angle_alpha   90.00
_cell.angle_beta   90.00
_cell.angle_gamma   90.00
#
_symmetry.space_group_name_H-M   'P 1'
#
loop_
_entity.id
_entity.type
_entity.pdbx_description
1 polymer ?
#
loop_
_entity_poly.entity_id
_entity_poly.type
_entity_poly.pdbx_seq_one_letter_code
_entity_poly.pdbx_strand_id
1 'polypeptide(L)' 'MKLSTASLIAAVGILAMTTSSTHAQTDEELRCFHSCTKQYSKPIGDCILRYKGKPKHPKRIECLREETSWWLDCKESCVD' A
#
# COMPACT_ATOMS: atom_id res chain seq x y z
N MET A 1 -60.38 22.29 -15.75
CA MET A 1 -59.90 21.42 -14.66
C MET A 1 -60.25 19.98 -14.99
N LYS A 2 -59.25 19.14 -15.31
CA LYS A 2 -59.36 17.68 -15.43
C LYS A 2 -58.09 17.10 -14.82
N LEU A 3 -58.26 16.34 -13.74
CA LEU A 3 -57.22 15.53 -13.14
C LEU A 3 -56.82 14.41 -14.11
N SER A 4 -55.52 14.15 -14.22
CA SER A 4 -55.00 12.84 -14.59
C SER A 4 -53.74 12.61 -13.78
N THR A 5 -53.93 11.94 -12.65
CA THR A 5 -52.88 11.28 -11.88
C THR A 5 -52.29 10.16 -12.73
N ALA A 6 -51.04 10.31 -13.16
CA ALA A 6 -50.23 9.22 -13.64
C ALA A 6 -49.08 9.01 -12.65
N SER A 7 -49.32 8.18 -11.64
CA SER A 7 -48.25 7.46 -10.96
C SER A 7 -47.71 6.44 -11.95
N LEU A 8 -46.38 6.35 -12.09
CA LEU A 8 -45.68 5.08 -12.31
C LEU A 8 -44.20 5.29 -12.00
N ILE A 9 -43.80 4.69 -10.88
CA ILE A 9 -42.44 4.52 -10.40
C ILE A 9 -41.65 3.79 -11.49
N ALA A 10 -40.59 4.41 -12.01
CA ALA A 10 -39.66 3.74 -12.91
C ALA A 10 -38.26 3.74 -12.29
N ALA A 11 -37.96 2.58 -11.70
CA ALA A 11 -36.65 1.98 -11.50
C ALA A 11 -35.56 2.87 -10.88
N VAL A 12 -35.38 2.68 -9.57
CA VAL A 12 -34.07 2.76 -8.92
C VAL A 12 -33.11 1.90 -9.74
N GLY A 13 -32.32 2.54 -10.60
CA GLY A 13 -31.19 1.93 -11.28
C GLY A 13 -30.22 1.48 -10.20
N ILE A 14 -30.23 0.18 -9.96
CA ILE A 14 -29.44 -0.52 -8.94
C ILE A 14 -27.98 -0.12 -9.13
N LEU A 15 -27.43 0.61 -8.16
CA LEU A 15 -26.00 0.73 -7.94
C LEU A 15 -25.46 -0.67 -7.64
N ALA A 16 -25.21 -1.45 -8.69
CA ALA A 16 -24.43 -2.68 -8.60
C ALA A 16 -22.95 -2.30 -8.66
N MET A 17 -22.45 -1.67 -7.61
CA MET A 17 -21.01 -1.42 -7.43
C MET A 17 -20.58 -1.80 -6.02
N THR A 18 -20.78 -3.06 -5.64
CA THR A 18 -20.27 -3.60 -4.37
C THR A 18 -20.42 -5.12 -4.47
N THR A 19 -19.42 -5.98 -4.33
CA THR A 19 -18.13 -5.91 -3.64
C THR A 19 -17.22 -7.04 -4.18
N SER A 20 -16.15 -6.72 -4.89
CA SER A 20 -15.02 -7.67 -5.03
C SER A 20 -13.68 -7.03 -4.71
N SER A 21 -13.67 -5.74 -4.36
CA SER A 21 -12.47 -4.94 -4.20
C SER A 21 -11.76 -5.12 -2.86
N THR A 22 -12.41 -5.61 -1.80
CA THR A 22 -11.73 -5.70 -0.49
C THR A 22 -10.66 -6.77 -0.43
N HIS A 23 -10.82 -7.91 -1.13
CA HIS A 23 -9.77 -8.95 -1.18
C HIS A 23 -8.71 -8.66 -2.26
N ALA A 24 -9.12 -8.06 -3.39
CA ALA A 24 -8.19 -7.71 -4.45
C ALA A 24 -7.27 -6.54 -4.06
N GLN A 25 -7.78 -5.51 -3.35
CA GLN A 25 -6.94 -4.45 -2.77
C GLN A 25 -5.93 -5.02 -1.79
N THR A 26 -6.35 -5.89 -0.87
CA THR A 26 -5.41 -6.47 0.10
C THR A 26 -4.35 -7.36 -0.54
N ASP A 27 -4.69 -8.16 -1.55
CA ASP A 27 -3.73 -9.03 -2.25
C ASP A 27 -2.74 -8.22 -3.10
N GLU A 28 -3.19 -7.12 -3.70
CA GLU A 28 -2.33 -6.19 -4.45
C GLU A 28 -1.39 -5.41 -3.53
N GLU A 29 -1.90 -4.87 -2.43
CA GLU A 29 -1.12 -4.24 -1.36
C GLU A 29 -0.07 -5.23 -0.80
N LEU A 30 -0.45 -6.48 -0.53
CA LEU A 30 0.47 -7.49 0.00
C LEU A 30 1.61 -7.79 -0.99
N ARG A 31 1.29 -7.90 -2.28
CA ARG A 31 2.30 -8.09 -3.34
C ARG A 31 3.22 -6.88 -3.45
N CYS A 32 2.67 -5.67 -3.36
CA CYS A 32 3.45 -4.44 -3.37
C CYS A 32 4.41 -4.36 -2.17
N PHE A 33 3.92 -4.62 -0.95
CA PHE A 33 4.77 -4.69 0.26
C PHE A 33 5.87 -5.76 0.16
N HIS A 34 5.56 -6.92 -0.42
CA HIS A 34 6.54 -7.97 -0.67
C HIS A 34 7.61 -7.50 -1.67
N SER A 35 7.22 -6.76 -2.71
CA SER A 35 8.14 -6.18 -3.68
C SER A 35 9.09 -5.18 -3.02
N CYS A 36 8.56 -4.22 -2.23
CA CYS A 36 9.36 -3.26 -1.47
C CYS A 36 10.35 -3.98 -0.54
N THR A 37 9.89 -4.99 0.19
CA THR A 37 10.75 -5.76 1.10
C THR A 37 11.85 -6.49 0.34
N LYS A 38 11.54 -7.09 -0.81
CA LYS A 38 12.54 -7.76 -1.66
C LYS A 38 13.59 -6.78 -2.18
N GLN A 39 13.17 -5.57 -2.57
CA GLN A 39 14.05 -4.53 -3.08
C GLN A 39 15.03 -4.00 -2.02
N TYR A 40 14.55 -3.72 -0.81
CA TYR A 40 15.34 -3.04 0.23
C TYR A 40 15.95 -3.97 1.29
N SER A 41 15.56 -5.26 1.35
CA SER A 41 16.16 -6.24 2.28
C SER A 41 17.67 -6.40 2.09
N LYS A 42 18.15 -6.42 0.84
CA LYS A 42 19.58 -6.55 0.54
C LYS A 42 20.38 -5.31 0.94
N PRO A 43 20.01 -4.07 0.53
CA PRO A 43 20.69 -2.86 0.98
C PRO A 43 20.76 -2.72 2.52
N ILE A 44 19.65 -2.98 3.24
CA ILE A 44 19.63 -3.00 4.71
C ILE A 44 20.60 -4.05 5.26
N GLY A 45 20.59 -5.26 4.68
CA GLY A 45 21.53 -6.32 5.01
C GLY A 45 23.00 -5.92 4.80
N ASP A 46 23.30 -5.25 3.69
CA ASP A 46 24.64 -4.74 3.35
C ASP A 46 25.10 -3.68 4.36
N CYS A 47 24.22 -2.78 4.81
CA CYS A 47 24.51 -1.85 5.91
C CYS A 47 24.88 -2.59 7.21
N ILE A 48 24.17 -3.66 7.56
CA ILE A 48 24.45 -4.45 8.77
C ILE A 48 25.81 -5.15 8.64
N LEU A 49 26.08 -5.79 7.50
CA LEU A 49 27.29 -6.58 7.27
C LEU A 49 28.53 -5.70 7.18
N ARG A 50 28.44 -4.52 6.55
CA ARG A 50 29.56 -3.55 6.43
C ARG A 50 30.07 -3.07 7.79
N TYR A 51 29.19 -2.98 8.78
CA TYR A 51 29.52 -2.53 10.14
C TYR A 51 29.34 -3.63 11.19
N LYS A 52 29.54 -4.90 10.80
CA LYS A 52 29.44 -6.05 11.69
C LYS A 52 30.29 -5.84 12.95
N GLY A 53 29.71 -6.12 14.12
CA GLY A 53 30.37 -5.92 15.43
C GLY A 53 30.42 -4.47 15.91
N LYS A 54 29.94 -3.49 15.13
CA LYS A 54 29.86 -2.08 15.53
C LYS A 54 28.43 -1.54 15.39
N PRO A 55 27.45 -2.06 16.15
CA PRO A 55 26.04 -1.71 16.00
C PRO A 55 25.73 -0.23 16.23
N LYS A 56 26.54 0.47 17.04
CA LYS A 56 26.39 1.91 17.34
C LYS A 56 27.25 2.82 16.46
N HIS A 57 27.90 2.28 15.42
CA HIS A 57 28.71 3.11 14.53
C HIS A 57 27.84 4.16 13.83
N PRO A 58 28.19 5.46 13.84
CA PRO A 58 27.34 6.51 13.29
C PRO A 58 27.00 6.27 11.81
N LYS A 59 27.97 5.87 11.01
CA LYS A 59 27.72 5.54 9.59
C LYS A 59 26.87 4.28 9.37
N ARG A 60 26.77 3.37 10.36
CA ARG A 60 25.84 2.24 10.29
C ARG A 60 24.41 2.74 10.47
N ILE A 61 24.21 3.61 11.46
CA ILE A 61 22.91 4.19 11.77
C ILE A 61 22.41 5.02 10.59
N GLU A 62 23.28 5.84 9.99
CA GLU A 62 22.99 6.64 8.80
C GLU A 62 22.57 5.75 7.63
N CYS A 63 23.38 4.74 7.27
CA CYS A 63 23.07 3.76 6.21
C CYS A 63 21.71 3.07 6.43
N LEU A 64 21.47 2.56 7.65
CA LEU A 64 20.20 1.90 7.98
C LEU A 64 19.02 2.86 7.90
N ARG A 65 19.19 4.10 8.34
CA ARG A 65 18.13 5.12 8.32
C ARG A 65 17.74 5.45 6.89
N GLU A 66 18.72 5.66 6.02
CA GLU A 66 18.48 5.96 4.60
C GLU A 66 17.73 4.81 3.91
N GLU A 67 18.28 3.59 3.98
CA GLU A 67 17.65 2.42 3.34
C GLU A 67 16.26 2.09 3.91
N THR A 68 16.06 2.33 5.22
CA THR A 68 14.73 2.16 5.84
C THR A 68 13.76 3.25 5.38
N SER A 69 14.21 4.49 5.18
CA SER A 69 13.38 5.56 4.64
C SER A 69 12.86 5.19 3.25
N TRP A 70 13.74 4.76 2.35
CA TRP A 70 13.34 4.33 1.00
C TRP A 70 12.38 3.13 1.00
N TRP A 71 12.57 2.19 1.94
CA TRP A 71 11.62 1.09 2.13
C TRP A 71 10.25 1.58 2.62
N LEU A 72 10.21 2.54 3.55
CA LEU A 72 8.97 3.15 4.04
C LEU A 72 8.25 3.90 2.93
N ASP A 73 8.96 4.74 2.16
CA ASP A 73 8.38 5.49 1.04
C ASP A 73 7.79 4.54 -0.01
N CYS A 74 8.49 3.45 -0.33
CA CYS A 74 7.97 2.40 -1.20
C CYS A 74 6.69 1.77 -0.63
N LYS A 75 6.69 1.46 0.66
CA LYS A 75 5.54 0.86 1.34
C LYS A 75 4.33 1.80 1.34
N GLU A 76 4.53 3.09 1.58
CA GLU A 76 3.45 4.09 1.59
C GLU A 76 2.79 4.19 0.21
N SER A 77 3.57 4.16 -0.88
CA SER A 77 3.03 4.15 -2.25
C SER A 77 2.19 2.91 -2.62
N CYS A 78 2.17 1.86 -1.78
CA CYS A 78 1.35 0.68 -2.01
C CYS A 78 -0.10 0.86 -1.54
N VAL A 79 -0.37 1.85 -0.69
CA VAL A 79 -1.68 2.13 -0.08
C VAL A 79 -2.27 3.47 -0.51
N ASP A 80 -1.52 4.28 -1.27
CA ASP A 80 -1.94 5.55 -1.87
C ASP A 80 -2.63 5.38 -3.25
#